data_AF-A0A1H7FXR9-F1
#
_entry.id   AF-A0A1H7FXR9-F1
#
_cell.length_a   1.000
_cell.length_b   1.000
_cell.length_c   1.000
_cell.angle_alpha   90.00
_cell.angle_beta   90.00
_cell.angle_gamma   90.00
#
_symmetry.space_group_name_H-M   'P 1'
#
loop_
_entity.id
_entity.type
_entity.pdbx_description
1 polymer ?
#
loop_
_entity_poly.entity_id
_entity_poly.type
_entity_poly.pdbx_seq_one_letter_code
_entity_poly.pdbx_strand_id
1 'polypeptide(L)' 'MAQIKTKIELQYADKSISSEDLIERAKAAYEAEYGVKGAKNLELYVKPEENKAYYVVNNKMTGSIDL' A
#
# COMPACT_ATOMS: atom_id res chain seq x y z
N MET A 1 14.50 -26.13 2.87
CA MET A 1 14.36 -24.96 3.77
C MET A 1 12.91 -24.54 3.72
N ALA A 2 12.19 -24.56 4.85
CA ALA A 2 10.80 -24.12 4.87
C ALA A 2 10.76 -22.59 4.67
N GLN A 3 10.18 -22.14 3.56
CA GLN A 3 9.92 -20.73 3.32
C GLN A 3 8.78 -20.33 4.27
N ILE A 4 9.09 -19.60 5.34
CA ILE A 4 8.07 -19.05 6.23
C ILE A 4 7.25 -18.07 5.41
N LYS A 5 5.99 -18.40 5.15
CA LYS A 5 5.00 -17.45 4.62
C LYS A 5 4.59 -16.52 5.76
N THR A 6 5.21 -15.35 5.82
CA THR A 6 4.79 -14.25 6.70
C THR A 6 3.61 -13.53 6.06
N LYS A 7 2.46 -13.55 6.74
CA LYS A 7 1.28 -12.75 6.39
C LYS A 7 1.25 -11.53 7.30
N ILE A 8 1.11 -10.34 6.70
CA ILE A 8 1.01 -9.07 7.45
C ILE A 8 -0.39 -8.51 7.21
N GLU A 9 -1.11 -8.25 8.30
CA GLU A 9 -2.47 -7.72 8.28
C GLU A 9 -2.56 -6.58 9.28
N LEU A 10 -3.06 -5.44 8.81
CA LEU A 10 -3.39 -4.31 9.65
C LEU A 10 -4.84 -4.45 10.11
N GLN A 11 -5.05 -4.52 11.42
CA GLN A 11 -6.37 -4.57 12.01
C GLN A 11 -6.61 -3.29 12.82
N TYR A 12 -7.63 -2.50 12.47
CA TYR A 12 -8.00 -1.30 13.20
C TYR A 12 -9.51 -1.10 13.14
N ALA A 13 -10.13 -0.65 14.24
CA ALA A 13 -11.56 -0.30 14.29
C ALA A 13 -12.49 -1.33 13.59
N ASP A 14 -12.32 -2.61 13.92
CA ASP A 14 -13.05 -3.75 13.32
C ASP A 14 -12.82 -4.00 11.82
N LYS A 15 -11.92 -3.26 11.17
CA LYS A 15 -11.45 -3.52 9.81
C LYS A 15 -10.18 -4.35 9.84
N SER A 16 -10.06 -5.29 8.90
CA SER A 16 -8.86 -6.10 8.66
C SER A 16 -8.40 -5.89 7.22
N ILE A 17 -7.20 -5.35 7.05
CA ILE A 17 -6.64 -5.00 5.75
C ILE A 17 -5.30 -5.69 5.61
N SER A 18 -5.19 -6.55 4.60
CA SER A 18 -3.92 -7.26 4.31
C SER A 18 -2.92 -6.31 3.65
N SER A 19 -1.63 -6.50 3.91
CA SER A 19 -0.58 -5.76 3.22
C SER A 19 -0.63 -5.93 1.70
N GLU A 20 -1.04 -7.11 1.23
CA GLU A 20 -1.26 -7.37 -0.21
C GLU A 20 -2.36 -6.49 -0.80
N ASP A 21 -3.51 -6.41 -0.12
CA ASP A 21 -4.66 -5.59 -0.52
C ASP A 21 -4.29 -4.09 -0.56
N LEU A 22 -3.50 -3.63 0.42
CA LEU A 22 -2.94 -2.28 0.41
C LEU A 22 -2.01 -2.02 -0.78
N ILE A 23 -1.13 -2.97 -1.08
CA ILE A 23 -0.20 -2.86 -2.22
C ILE A 23 -0.99 -2.83 -3.53
N GLU A 24 -2.01 -3.68 -3.67
CA GLU A 24 -2.89 -3.69 -4.85
C GLU A 24 -3.65 -2.37 -4.99
N ARG A 25 -4.26 -1.85 -3.91
CA ARG A 25 -4.94 -0.54 -3.92
C ARG A 25 -3.98 0.61 -4.22
N ALA A 26 -2.81 0.63 -3.60
CA ALA A 26 -1.81 1.67 -3.82
C ALA A 26 -1.31 1.65 -5.26
N LYS A 27 -1.10 0.45 -5.82
CA LYS A 27 -0.69 0.27 -7.21
C LYS A 27 -1.79 0.71 -8.18
N ALA A 28 -3.04 0.32 -7.93
CA ALA A 28 -4.18 0.74 -8.74
C ALA A 28 -4.40 2.26 -8.68
N ALA A 29 -4.32 2.88 -7.51
CA ALA A 29 -4.41 4.33 -7.34
C ALA A 29 -3.26 5.05 -8.06
N TYR A 30 -2.04 4.55 -7.92
CA TYR A 30 -0.88 5.06 -8.64
C TYR A 30 -1.03 4.92 -10.16
N GLU A 31 -1.49 3.77 -10.67
CA GLU A 31 -1.73 3.55 -12.10
C GLU A 31 -2.85 4.44 -12.65
N ALA A 32 -3.87 4.73 -11.84
CA ALA A 32 -4.95 5.64 -12.20
C ALA A 32 -4.51 7.10 -12.23
N GLU A 33 -3.64 7.52 -11.31
CA GLU A 33 -3.20 8.92 -11.16
C GLU A 33 -1.98 9.27 -12.02
N TYR A 34 -0.98 8.38 -12.10
CA TYR A 34 0.31 8.59 -12.77
C TYR A 34 0.51 7.72 -14.02
N GLY A 35 -0.31 6.69 -14.23
CA GLY A 35 -0.18 5.75 -15.35
C GLY A 35 0.83 4.61 -15.13
N VAL A 36 0.76 3.58 -15.98
CA VAL A 36 1.46 2.27 -15.88
C VAL A 36 3.00 2.34 -15.93
N LYS A 37 3.61 3.53 -15.98
CA LYS A 37 5.05 3.68 -16.25
C LYS A 37 5.86 3.97 -14.98
N GLY A 38 6.63 2.97 -14.53
CA GLY A 38 7.91 3.22 -13.82
C GLY A 38 7.95 3.04 -12.31
N ALA A 39 7.01 2.32 -11.70
CA ALA A 39 7.11 1.96 -10.29
C ALA A 39 8.28 0.97 -10.05
N LYS A 40 9.46 1.49 -9.69
CA LYS A 40 10.64 0.68 -9.34
C LYS A 40 10.72 0.36 -7.84
N ASN A 41 10.43 1.35 -7.00
CA ASN A 41 10.33 1.21 -5.55
C ASN A 41 8.95 1.72 -5.14
N LEU A 42 8.23 0.93 -4.34
CA LEU A 42 6.97 1.32 -3.71
C LEU A 42 7.15 1.17 -2.20
N GLU A 43 7.09 2.28 -1.50
CA GLU A 43 7.09 2.33 -0.04
C GLU A 43 5.67 2.64 0.41
N LEU A 44 5.15 1.86 1.33
CA LEU A 44 3.77 2.00 1.82
C LEU A 44 3.79 2.30 3.31
N TYR A 45 3.15 3.40 3.69
CA TYR A 45 3.05 3.90 5.05
C TYR A 45 1.58 3.93 5.44
N VAL A 46 1.18 3.04 6.35
CA VAL A 46 -0.22 2.93 6.73
C VAL A 46 -0.48 3.68 8.03
N LYS A 47 -1.37 4.67 8.00
CA LYS A 47 -1.84 5.44 9.14
C LYS A 47 -3.32 5.12 9.42
N PRO A 48 -3.61 4.06 10.19
CA PRO A 48 -4.98 3.75 10.58
C PRO A 48 -5.63 4.88 11.40
N GLU A 49 -4.84 5.68 12.13
CA GLU A 49 -5.34 6.85 12.87
C GLU A 49 -6.03 7.88 11.97
N GLU A 50 -5.54 8.06 10.74
CA GLU A 50 -6.14 8.96 9.74
C GLU A 50 -7.05 8.22 8.75
N ASN A 51 -7.24 6.90 8.93
CA ASN A 51 -7.90 6.01 7.96
C ASN A 51 -7.27 6.12 6.55
N LYS A 52 -5.94 6.30 6.46
CA LYS A 52 -5.22 6.48 5.18
C LYS A 52 -3.94 5.67 5.09
N ALA A 53 -3.62 5.20 3.88
CA ALA A 53 -2.32 4.65 3.56
C ALA A 53 -1.63 5.51 2.50
N TYR A 54 -0.43 5.97 2.80
CA TYR A 54 0.41 6.76 1.91
C TYR A 54 1.34 5.83 1.15
N TYR A 55 1.47 6.04 -0.15
CA TYR A 55 2.44 5.31 -0.96
C TYR A 55 3.42 6.29 -1.60
N VAL A 56 4.70 5.92 -1.60
CA VAL A 56 5.77 6.65 -2.25
C VAL A 56 6.37 5.75 -3.32
N VAL A 57 6.23 6.18 -4.57
CA VAL A 57 6.77 5.49 -5.74
C VAL A 57 7.99 6.23 -6.26
N ASN A 58 9.08 5.48 -6.46
CA ASN A 58 10.33 5.95 -7.04
C ASN A 58 10.92 7.18 -6.33
N ASN A 59 10.64 7.33 -5.02
CA ASN A 59 11.06 8.48 -4.19
C ASN A 59 10.67 9.86 -4.76
N LYS A 60 9.72 9.91 -5.70
CA LYS A 60 9.33 11.14 -6.43
C LYS A 60 7.83 11.32 -6.51
N MET A 61 7.09 10.23 -6.68
CA MET A 61 5.64 10.27 -6.82
C MET A 61 5.02 9.80 -5.52
N THR A 62 4.20 10.64 -4.91
CA THR A 62 3.53 10.34 -3.65
C THR A 62 2.04 10.35 -3.88
N GLY A 63 1.33 9.42 -3.26
CA GLY A 63 -0.12 9.45 -3.20
C GLY A 63 -0.64 8.88 -1.89
N SER A 64 -1.95 8.88 -1.75
CA SER A 64 -2.63 8.32 -0.59
C SER A 64 -3.90 7.61 -1.02
N ILE A 65 -4.17 6.48 -0.39
CA ILE A 65 -5.43 5.76 -0.48
C ILE A 65 -6.15 5.80 0.86
N ASP A 66 -7.46 5.80 0.84
CA ASP A 66 -8.29 5.65 2.04
C ASP A 66 -8.39 4.16 2.44
N LEU A 67 -8.45 3.89 3.76
CA LEU A 67 -8.48 2.57 4.41
C LEU A 67 -9.89 2.08 4.76
#